data_AF-A0A2P8HAC9-F1
#
_entry.id   AF-A0A2P8HAC9-F1
#
_cell.length_a   1.000
_cell.length_b   1.000
_cell.length_c   1.000
_cell.angle_alpha   90.00
_cell.angle_beta   90.00
_cell.angle_gamma   90.00
#
_symmetry.space_group_name_H-M   'P 1'
#
loop_
_entity.id
_entity.type
_entity.pdbx_description
1 polymer ?
#
loop_
_entity_poly.entity_id
_entity_poly.type
_entity_poly.pdbx_seq_one_letter_code
_entity_poly.pdbx_strand_id
1 'polypeptide(L)'
;MTAERLEGHLVRDPRTLHTDVETQLDHAAEEVSRRLDGKIDHRVVRAAVSEAYQRLADRATFHNFLPILAARSAQRSLQAG
;
A
#
# COMPACT_ATOMS: atom_id res chain seq x y z
N MET A 1 5.18 -0.17 28.39
CA MET A 1 5.72 0.10 27.04
C MET A 1 6.58 1.35 27.13
N THR A 2 7.89 1.20 27.09
CA THR A 2 8.86 2.29 27.27
C THR A 2 9.12 2.96 25.92
N ALA A 3 8.74 4.23 25.78
CA ALA A 3 9.04 5.03 24.59
C ALA A 3 10.56 5.22 24.47
N GLU A 4 11.15 4.73 23.39
CA GLU A 4 12.56 4.97 23.07
C GLU A 4 12.72 6.44 22.61
N ARG A 5 13.56 7.18 23.33
CA ARG A 5 13.91 8.56 22.94
C ARG A 5 15.22 8.54 22.17
N LEU A 6 15.22 9.05 20.94
CA LEU A 6 16.44 9.39 20.20
C LEU A 6 16.66 10.90 20.33
N GLU A 7 17.82 11.30 20.84
CA GLU A 7 18.23 12.72 20.96
C GLU A 7 17.20 13.63 21.68
N GLY A 8 16.48 13.09 22.66
CA GLY A 8 15.46 13.84 23.41
C GLY A 8 14.11 13.96 22.72
N HIS A 9 13.98 13.46 21.48
CA HIS A 9 12.71 13.34 20.78
C HIS A 9 12.04 12.00 21.10
N LEU A 10 10.74 12.05 21.34
CA LEU A 10 9.93 10.84 21.50
C LEU A 10 9.81 10.18 20.13
N VAL A 11 10.57 9.12 19.90
CA VAL A 11 10.49 8.37 18.64
C VAL A 11 9.52 7.23 18.82
N ARG A 12 8.57 7.13 17.90
CA ARG A 12 7.60 6.03 17.86
C ARG A 12 8.37 4.75 17.55
N ASP A 13 8.15 3.70 18.34
CA ASP A 13 8.80 2.40 18.11
C ASP A 13 8.48 1.92 16.69
N PRO A 14 9.49 1.69 15.82
CA PRO A 14 9.32 1.18 14.46
C PRO A 14 8.51 -0.12 14.39
N ARG A 15 8.55 -0.95 15.44
CA ARG A 15 7.77 -2.19 15.52
C ARG A 15 6.28 -1.94 15.75
N THR A 16 5.92 -0.74 16.19
CA THR A 16 4.53 -0.28 16.41
C THR A 16 4.03 0.63 15.29
N LEU A 17 4.86 0.90 14.27
CA LEU A 17 4.43 1.52 13.02
C LEU A 17 3.64 0.50 12.19
N HIS A 18 2.44 0.18 12.66
CA HIS A 18 1.40 -0.42 11.83
C HIS A 18 0.53 0.72 11.31
N THR A 19 0.71 1.02 10.04
CA THR A 19 -0.28 1.80 9.28
C THR A 19 -1.42 0.86 8.94
N ASP A 20 -2.66 1.32 9.10
CA ASP A 20 -3.85 0.57 8.68
C ASP A 20 -3.66 0.11 7.22
N VAL A 21 -3.96 -1.15 6.94
CA VAL A 21 -3.89 -1.72 5.58
C VAL A 21 -4.67 -0.84 4.61
N GLU A 22 -5.81 -0.29 5.01
CA GLU A 22 -6.59 0.61 4.15
C GLU A 22 -5.81 1.87 3.78
N THR A 23 -5.10 2.49 4.73
CA THR A 23 -4.23 3.64 4.46
C THR A 23 -3.04 3.26 3.58
N GLN A 24 -2.48 2.06 3.74
CA GLN A 24 -1.42 1.57 2.86
C GLN A 24 -1.92 1.36 1.42
N LEU A 25 -3.14 0.88 1.25
CA LEU A 25 -3.78 0.70 -0.06
C LEU A 25 -4.17 2.02 -0.71
N ASP A 26 -4.59 3.03 0.08
CA ASP A 26 -4.84 4.38 -0.41
C ASP A 26 -3.55 5.01 -0.97
N HIS A 27 -2.45 4.99 -0.20
CA HIS A 27 -1.14 5.47 -0.67
C HIS A 27 -0.63 4.71 -1.90
N ALA A 28 -0.86 3.39 -1.96
CA ALA A 28 -0.54 2.58 -3.12
C ALA A 28 -1.35 3.02 -4.35
N ALA A 29 -2.65 3.31 -4.19
CA ALA A 29 -3.51 3.78 -5.27
C ALA A 29 -3.13 5.18 -5.76
N GLU A 30 -2.77 6.09 -4.86
CA GLU A 30 -2.22 7.41 -5.21
C GLU A 30 -0.96 7.27 -6.07
N GLU A 31 -0.04 6.40 -5.68
CA GLU A 31 1.20 6.17 -6.42
C GLU A 31 0.94 5.59 -7.81
N VAL A 32 0.04 4.62 -7.94
CA VAL A 32 -0.35 4.06 -9.23
C VAL A 32 -1.04 5.12 -10.10
N SER A 33 -1.92 5.92 -9.53
CA SER A 33 -2.60 7.01 -10.22
C SER A 33 -1.59 8.03 -10.78
N ARG A 34 -0.55 8.38 -10.00
CA ARG A 34 0.54 9.25 -10.46
C ARG A 34 1.31 8.65 -11.63
N ARG A 35 1.61 7.35 -11.59
CA ARG A 35 2.33 6.64 -12.67
C ARG A 35 1.54 6.46 -13.96
N LEU A 36 0.21 6.53 -13.86
CA LEU A 36 -0.71 6.46 -15.00
C LEU A 36 -1.09 7.86 -15.51
N ASP A 37 -0.35 8.90 -15.09
CA ASP A 37 -0.60 10.32 -15.41
C ASP A 37 -2.04 10.79 -15.09
N GLY A 38 -2.71 10.17 -14.12
CA GLY A 38 -4.11 10.47 -13.80
C GLY A 38 -5.11 10.19 -14.92
N LYS A 39 -4.73 9.41 -15.96
CA LYS A 39 -5.60 9.06 -17.09
C LYS A 39 -6.75 8.14 -16.70
N ILE A 40 -6.60 7.44 -15.58
CA ILE A 40 -7.60 6.53 -15.03
C ILE A 40 -8.12 7.13 -13.74
N ASP A 41 -9.44 7.09 -13.58
CA ASP A 41 -10.12 7.58 -12.38
C ASP A 41 -9.56 6.91 -11.12
N HIS A 42 -9.30 7.72 -10.08
CA HIS A 42 -8.68 7.24 -8.84
C HIS A 42 -9.50 6.14 -8.17
N ARG A 43 -10.84 6.16 -8.26
CA ARG A 43 -11.70 5.10 -7.70
C ARG A 43 -11.48 3.77 -8.40
N VAL A 44 -11.27 3.80 -9.72
CA VAL A 44 -10.94 2.60 -10.52
C VAL A 44 -9.57 2.08 -10.13
N VAL A 45 -8.58 2.97 -10.00
CA VAL A 45 -7.23 2.60 -9.53
C VAL A 45 -7.29 1.97 -8.13
N ARG A 46 -8.03 2.57 -7.20
CA ARG A 46 -8.19 2.06 -5.84
C ARG A 46 -8.85 0.69 -5.80
N ALA A 47 -9.91 0.49 -6.57
CA ALA A 47 -10.56 -0.81 -6.70
C ALA A 47 -9.59 -1.88 -7.22
N ALA A 48 -8.83 -1.57 -8.27
CA ALA A 48 -7.84 -2.50 -8.85
C ALA A 48 -6.73 -2.86 -7.85
N VAL A 49 -6.27 -1.90 -7.05
CA VAL A 49 -5.28 -2.13 -5.97
C VAL A 49 -5.86 -3.02 -4.87
N SER A 50 -7.10 -2.80 -4.44
CA SER A 50 -7.79 -3.65 -3.47
C SER A 50 -7.95 -5.09 -3.95
N GLU A 51 -8.40 -5.28 -5.19
CA GLU A 51 -8.58 -6.61 -5.78
C GLU A 51 -7.24 -7.35 -5.95
N ALA A 52 -6.18 -6.62 -6.33
CA ALA A 52 -4.84 -7.19 -6.37
C ALA A 52 -4.34 -7.59 -4.98
N TYR A 53 -4.60 -6.77 -3.96
CA TYR A 53 -4.25 -7.06 -2.58
C TYR A 53 -4.95 -8.32 -2.06
N GLN A 54 -6.27 -8.41 -2.23
CA GLN A 54 -7.05 -9.57 -1.80
C GLN A 54 -6.54 -10.87 -2.45
N ARG A 55 -6.34 -10.87 -3.78
CA ARG A 55 -5.80 -12.04 -4.51
C ARG A 55 -4.42 -12.48 -4.02
N LEU A 56 -3.59 -11.55 -3.56
CA LEU A 56 -2.26 -11.83 -3.05
C LEU A 56 -2.29 -12.25 -1.57
N ALA A 57 -3.15 -11.62 -0.77
CA ALA A 57 -3.34 -11.92 0.65
C ALA A 57 -3.79 -13.38 0.85
N ASP A 58 -4.65 -13.90 -0.03
CA ASP A 58 -5.09 -15.29 0.00
C ASP A 58 -3.95 -16.32 -0.18
N ARG A 59 -2.78 -15.89 -0.67
CA ARG A 59 -1.68 -16.77 -1.08
C ARG A 59 -0.35 -16.47 -0.39
N ALA A 60 -0.24 -15.37 0.36
CA ALA A 60 1.04 -14.88 0.84
C ALA A 60 1.32 -15.31 2.27
N THR A 61 2.49 -15.93 2.47
CA THR A 61 3.01 -16.24 3.82
C THR A 61 3.55 -14.98 4.52
N PHE A 62 3.96 -13.95 3.77
CA PHE A 62 4.52 -12.70 4.29
C PHE A 62 3.72 -11.48 3.82
N HIS A 63 3.12 -10.78 4.78
CA HIS A 63 2.15 -9.72 4.52
C HIS A 63 2.78 -8.33 4.39
N ASN A 64 4.00 -8.13 4.89
CA ASN A 64 4.67 -6.82 4.96
C ASN A 64 4.87 -6.13 3.61
N PHE A 65 4.92 -6.88 2.51
CA PHE A 65 5.15 -6.33 1.17
C PHE A 65 3.90 -6.36 0.27
N LEU A 66 2.78 -6.87 0.79
CA LEU A 66 1.56 -7.06 0.00
C LEU A 66 1.04 -5.75 -0.64
N PRO A 67 0.99 -4.60 0.05
CA PRO A 67 0.51 -3.37 -0.57
C PRO A 67 1.34 -2.95 -1.81
N ILE A 68 2.66 -3.12 -1.74
CA ILE A 68 3.57 -2.78 -2.85
C ILE A 68 3.36 -3.73 -4.03
N LEU A 69 3.21 -5.03 -3.75
CA LEU A 69 2.96 -6.04 -4.77
C LEU A 69 1.58 -5.85 -5.43
N ALA A 70 0.57 -5.51 -4.63
CA ALA A 70 -0.77 -5.19 -5.09
C ALA A 70 -0.76 -3.97 -6.03
N ALA A 71 -0.09 -2.88 -5.63
CA ALA A 71 0.08 -1.68 -6.45
C ALA A 71 0.67 -2.00 -7.83
N ARG A 72 1.76 -2.78 -7.86
CA ARG A 72 2.44 -3.15 -9.10
C ARG A 72 1.59 -4.07 -9.97
N SER A 73 0.85 -4.99 -9.38
CA SER A 73 -0.06 -5.86 -10.12
C SER A 73 -1.21 -5.07 -10.72
N ALA A 74 -1.82 -4.15 -9.96
CA ALA A 74 -2.89 -3.29 -10.44
C ALA A 74 -2.44 -2.40 -11.60
N GLN A 75 -1.27 -1.77 -11.48
CA GLN A 75 -0.67 -0.96 -12.55
C GLN A 75 -0.55 -1.76 -13.85
N ARG A 76 -0.02 -2.99 -13.79
CA ARG A 76 0.13 -3.86 -14.97
C ARG A 76 -1.21 -4.22 -15.60
N SER A 77 -2.20 -4.56 -14.78
CA SER A 77 -3.55 -4.87 -15.26
C SER A 77 -4.19 -3.67 -15.95
N LEU A 78 -4.05 -2.47 -15.38
CA LEU A 78 -4.61 -1.23 -15.93
C LEU A 78 -3.90 -0.75 -17.21
N GLN A 79 -2.63 -1.14 -17.43
CA GLN A 79 -1.90 -0.85 -18.67
C GLN A 79 -2.16 -1.86 -19.79
N ALA A 80 -2.65 -3.06 -19.44
CA ALA A 80 -2.90 -4.14 -20.39
C ALA A 80 -4.36 -4.20 -20.89
N GLY A 81 -5.27 -3.50 -20.21
CA GLY A 81 -6.65 -3.25 -20.66
C GLY A 81 -6.75 -1.96 -21.45
#